data_AF-A0A351HG26-F1
#
_entry.id   AF-A0A351HG26-F1
#
_cell.length_a   1.000
_cell.length_b   1.000
_cell.length_c   1.000
_cell.angle_alpha   90.00
_cell.angle_beta   90.00
_cell.angle_gamma   90.00
#
_symmetry.space_group_name_H-M   'P 1'
#
loop_
_entity.id
_entity.type
_entity.pdbx_description
1 polymer ?
#
loop_
_entity_poly.entity_id
_entity_poly.type
_entity_poly.pdbx_seq_one_letter_code
_entity_poly.pdbx_strand_id
1 'polypeptide(L)'
;MRKTALIALITGFVSAAWAQKTQTGINLELSTTLSEGMIVFADQGITLKPGFNTNGHSFSASIGDVSYAEYKKITPDADRNYIRTVLPQEGYTAQELENILAGTVTKTQDEIIENITYYDGLGRPSQELAVRQAPDYSDIVVLHQYDDLGREDKQYLPFTATNNGTFVDQNDPRYIQSMFYANSTEISIESPTAPYAVTIFDGSPLNRVMKQGGPGTTWQPVDDPVRLATEHVVSYIYGTNTTSETIYNLAVTSTGGLFKQGVLVNGSYQVVKYSPGTLYVTTTTDENGNQAKEYKDFQGKVILKSAYNAGQWLKTYYVYDDFDLLRFVVPPMAQSGLDSWPVPASGNITSATWLSGYCYYYEYDARKRMVQKKLPGADVVYMVYDDRDRLVLTQDGATRNSNAARWMFTVYDELNRPAVTGTVNITGTLAQIRTAFESPFFVTKSGTTNYTYSSLNFPATANVTCSSAINLTETYYDGYTFSGATQFSAYSATAGVTGAETQVKGLVTGTKTRIGDAENWETTTTHYDSKYRVLSTYKAVTIPETATTNITGTEITGNTYRFSGQMQQGKQVQTFNSRIVAITQRLVYDHAGRLLKT
;
A
#
# COMPACT_ATOMS: atom_id res chain seq x y z
N MET A 1 -48.24 30.75 31.55
CA MET A 1 -48.18 29.27 31.55
C MET A 1 -46.72 28.85 31.75
N ARG A 2 -46.41 28.32 32.93
CA ARG A 2 -45.08 27.77 33.28
C ARG A 2 -44.90 26.46 32.51
N LYS A 3 -43.77 26.29 31.82
CA LYS A 3 -43.32 24.97 31.32
C LYS A 3 -42.18 24.51 32.22
N THR A 4 -42.53 23.58 33.10
CA THR A 4 -41.64 22.82 33.98
C THR A 4 -41.02 21.70 33.15
N ALA A 5 -39.69 21.64 33.04
CA ALA A 5 -39.00 20.49 32.49
C ALA A 5 -38.56 19.59 33.66
N LEU A 6 -39.06 18.36 33.65
CA LEU A 6 -38.79 17.30 34.62
C LEU A 6 -37.40 16.72 34.32
N ILE A 7 -36.46 16.85 35.25
CA ILE A 7 -35.16 16.17 35.17
C ILE A 7 -35.32 14.81 35.84
N ALA A 8 -35.26 13.73 35.06
CA ALA A 8 -35.16 12.37 35.57
C ALA A 8 -33.69 12.03 35.81
N LEU A 9 -33.30 11.91 37.09
CA LEU A 9 -32.05 11.28 37.51
C LEU A 9 -32.19 9.77 37.31
N ILE A 10 -31.42 9.20 36.38
CA ILE A 10 -31.13 7.75 36.39
C ILE A 10 -29.64 7.61 36.68
N THR A 11 -29.37 7.22 37.92
CA THR A 11 -28.08 6.85 38.46
C THR A 11 -27.57 5.59 37.75
N GLY A 12 -26.59 5.75 36.87
CA GLY A 12 -25.82 4.64 36.32
C GLY A 12 -24.83 4.11 37.36
N PHE A 13 -25.03 2.87 37.79
CA PHE A 13 -24.03 2.09 38.52
C PHE A 13 -22.78 1.93 37.65
N VAL A 14 -21.66 2.48 38.11
CA VAL A 14 -20.34 2.23 37.51
C VAL A 14 -19.87 0.87 37.99
N SER A 15 -20.02 -0.17 37.16
CA SER A 15 -19.36 -1.45 37.41
C SER A 15 -17.85 -1.27 37.25
N ALA A 16 -17.12 -1.59 38.32
CA ALA A 16 -15.68 -1.40 38.46
C ALA A 16 -14.89 -2.06 37.33
N ALA A 17 -14.17 -1.23 36.56
CA ALA A 17 -13.16 -1.67 35.60
C ALA A 17 -11.79 -1.53 36.26
N TRP A 18 -11.10 -2.66 36.47
CA TRP A 18 -9.67 -2.67 36.77
C TRP A 18 -8.93 -2.51 35.45
N ALA A 19 -8.43 -1.30 35.22
CA ALA A 19 -7.60 -0.95 34.08
C ALA A 19 -6.49 -0.03 34.59
N GLN A 20 -5.27 -0.25 34.11
CA GLN A 20 -4.20 0.72 34.24
C GLN A 20 -4.61 1.99 33.48
N LYS A 21 -5.11 3.00 34.22
CA LYS A 21 -5.77 4.17 33.65
C LYS A 21 -4.70 5.23 33.34
N THR A 22 -4.48 5.56 32.07
CA THR A 22 -3.71 6.76 31.70
C THR A 22 -4.70 7.88 31.41
N GLN A 23 -4.55 9.02 32.09
CA GLN A 23 -5.43 10.17 31.93
C GLN A 23 -4.58 11.39 31.57
N THR A 24 -5.03 12.14 30.55
CA THR A 24 -4.34 13.30 29.97
C THR A 24 -5.26 14.52 29.95
N GLY A 25 -4.72 15.70 30.22
CA GLY A 25 -5.44 16.97 30.11
C GLY A 25 -4.61 18.16 30.60
N ILE A 26 -4.98 19.36 30.18
CA ILE A 26 -4.26 20.60 30.50
C ILE A 26 -4.26 20.88 32.02
N ASN A 27 -5.44 20.82 32.65
CA ASN A 27 -5.61 20.81 34.11
C ASN A 27 -6.41 19.58 34.50
N LEU A 28 -5.75 18.61 35.14
CA LEU A 28 -6.38 17.34 35.45
C LEU A 28 -6.85 17.28 36.91
N GLU A 29 -8.14 17.09 37.11
CA GLU A 29 -8.74 16.89 38.44
C GLU A 29 -9.03 15.41 38.70
N LEU A 30 -8.46 14.88 39.78
CA LEU A 30 -8.62 13.48 40.18
C LEU A 30 -9.40 13.41 41.50
N SER A 31 -10.49 12.64 41.51
CA SER A 31 -11.40 12.52 42.67
C SER A 31 -11.75 11.07 43.03
N THR A 32 -11.20 10.07 42.33
CA THR A 32 -11.58 8.66 42.48
C THR A 32 -10.48 7.81 43.12
N THR A 33 -10.89 6.70 43.70
CA THR A 33 -10.00 5.65 44.24
C THR A 33 -9.35 4.84 43.13
N LEU A 34 -8.06 4.54 43.24
CA LEU A 34 -7.32 3.73 42.27
C LEU A 34 -7.40 2.24 42.60
N SER A 35 -7.62 1.41 41.58
CA SER A 35 -7.58 -0.04 41.70
C SER A 35 -6.31 -0.66 41.08
N GLU A 36 -5.53 0.08 40.29
CA GLU A 36 -4.28 -0.41 39.71
C GLU A 36 -3.35 0.75 39.36
N GLY A 37 -2.04 0.48 39.19
CA GLY A 37 -1.01 1.53 39.10
C GLY A 37 -1.28 2.58 38.03
N MET A 38 -1.51 3.83 38.41
CA MET A 38 -1.96 4.89 37.51
C MET A 38 -0.80 5.82 37.14
N ILE A 39 -0.63 6.09 35.85
CA ILE A 39 0.31 7.11 35.36
C ILE A 39 -0.50 8.27 34.78
N VAL A 40 -0.26 9.46 35.33
CA VAL A 40 -0.99 10.69 35.02
C VAL A 40 -0.05 11.73 34.43
N PHE A 41 -0.49 12.33 33.33
CA PHE A 41 0.20 13.44 32.70
C PHE A 41 -0.76 14.63 32.64
N ALA A 42 -0.32 15.78 33.11
CA ALA A 42 -1.02 17.03 32.86
C ALA A 42 -0.02 18.11 32.45
N ASP A 43 -0.51 19.07 31.68
CA ASP A 43 0.35 20.05 31.03
C ASP A 43 0.56 21.30 31.91
N GLN A 44 -0.44 21.70 32.70
CA GLN A 44 -0.37 22.89 33.58
C GLN A 44 -0.56 22.56 35.06
N GLY A 45 -1.37 21.56 35.39
CA GLY A 45 -1.67 21.28 36.79
C GLY A 45 -2.39 19.95 37.01
N ILE A 46 -2.05 19.29 38.12
CA ILE A 46 -2.75 18.10 38.62
C ILE A 46 -3.34 18.46 39.97
N THR A 47 -4.66 18.44 40.07
CA THR A 47 -5.38 18.72 41.31
C THR A 47 -5.99 17.43 41.85
N LEU A 48 -5.47 16.95 42.99
CA LEU A 48 -6.05 15.84 43.73
C LEU A 48 -7.14 16.38 44.65
N LYS A 49 -8.41 16.09 44.34
CA LYS A 49 -9.54 16.53 45.16
C LYS A 49 -9.65 15.71 46.45
N PRO A 50 -10.27 16.26 47.52
CA PRO A 50 -10.56 15.51 48.73
C PRO A 50 -11.27 14.18 48.41
N GLY A 51 -10.73 13.06 48.92
CA GLY A 51 -11.24 11.71 48.63
C GLY A 51 -10.34 10.87 47.69
N PHE A 52 -9.30 11.45 47.09
CA PHE A 52 -8.30 10.70 46.34
C PHE A 52 -7.51 9.73 47.23
N ASN A 53 -7.41 8.45 46.83
CA ASN A 53 -6.68 7.41 47.55
C ASN A 53 -6.11 6.38 46.56
N THR A 54 -4.83 6.03 46.74
CA THR A 54 -4.09 5.09 45.88
C THR A 54 -4.29 3.61 46.25
N ASN A 55 -4.91 3.31 47.40
CA ASN A 55 -5.14 1.95 47.93
C ASN A 55 -3.89 1.04 47.91
N GLY A 56 -2.70 1.62 48.07
CA GLY A 56 -1.44 0.88 48.11
C GLY A 56 -0.83 0.58 46.73
N HIS A 57 -1.41 1.08 45.63
CA HIS A 57 -0.83 0.97 44.29
C HIS A 57 0.16 2.09 43.99
N SER A 58 1.09 1.84 43.06
CA SER A 58 2.01 2.86 42.55
C SER A 58 1.25 3.94 41.79
N PHE A 59 1.48 5.20 42.16
CA PHE A 59 0.95 6.37 41.48
C PHE A 59 2.12 7.21 40.98
N SER A 60 2.11 7.57 39.71
CA SER A 60 3.10 8.46 39.12
C SER A 60 2.40 9.57 38.37
N ALA A 61 2.68 10.80 38.77
CA ALA A 61 2.15 11.99 38.15
C ALA A 61 3.33 12.85 37.69
N SER A 62 3.30 13.31 36.44
CA SER A 62 4.26 14.27 35.94
C SER A 62 3.53 15.44 35.31
N ILE A 63 3.91 16.64 35.76
CA ILE A 63 3.59 17.88 35.08
C ILE A 63 4.78 18.16 34.16
N GLY A 64 4.52 18.25 32.86
CA GLY A 64 5.53 18.58 31.87
C GLY A 64 5.12 19.83 31.14
N ASP A 65 6.03 20.80 31.04
CA ASP A 65 5.87 21.97 30.16
C ASP A 65 5.86 21.49 28.70
N VAL A 66 4.72 21.05 28.21
CA VAL A 66 4.44 21.10 26.79
C VAL A 66 3.70 22.40 26.56
N SER A 67 4.47 23.46 26.32
CA SER A 67 3.93 24.73 25.81
C SER A 67 3.38 24.48 24.41
N TYR A 68 2.14 23.98 24.32
CA TYR A 68 1.41 23.99 23.07
C TYR A 68 1.15 25.43 22.71
N ALA A 69 1.59 25.85 21.52
CA ALA A 69 1.29 27.20 21.07
C ALA A 69 -0.23 27.35 20.98
N GLU A 70 -0.75 28.49 21.45
CA GLU A 70 -2.17 28.80 21.28
C GLU A 70 -2.52 28.78 19.79
N TYR A 71 -3.71 28.29 19.51
CA TYR A 71 -4.34 28.41 18.22
C TYR A 71 -4.41 29.90 17.85
N LYS A 72 -3.83 30.23 16.70
CA LYS A 72 -3.92 31.57 16.14
C LYS A 72 -4.96 31.54 15.05
N LYS A 73 -5.97 32.41 15.18
CA LYS A 73 -6.96 32.60 14.13
C LYS A 73 -6.27 32.87 12.79
N ILE A 74 -6.57 32.04 11.80
CA ILE A 74 -6.11 32.24 10.44
C ILE A 74 -7.09 33.16 9.70
N THR A 75 -6.53 34.18 9.04
CA THR A 75 -7.28 35.07 8.15
C THR A 75 -6.67 34.97 6.75
N PRO A 76 -7.21 34.12 5.87
CA PRO A 76 -6.74 34.01 4.49
C PRO A 76 -6.89 35.34 3.75
N ASP A 77 -6.12 35.52 2.68
CA ASP A 77 -6.20 36.72 1.84
C ASP A 77 -7.58 36.82 1.17
N ALA A 78 -8.31 37.92 1.46
CA ALA A 78 -9.67 38.13 1.00
C ALA A 78 -9.76 38.52 -0.48
N ASP A 79 -8.67 39.01 -1.07
CA ASP A 79 -8.62 39.45 -2.47
C ASP A 79 -8.28 38.30 -3.43
N ARG A 80 -8.14 37.07 -2.91
CA ARG A 80 -7.75 35.89 -3.68
C ARG A 80 -8.75 34.75 -3.53
N ASN A 81 -8.84 33.94 -4.58
CA ASN A 81 -9.58 32.70 -4.53
C ASN A 81 -8.78 31.67 -3.73
N TYR A 82 -9.41 31.06 -2.72
CA TYR A 82 -8.77 30.02 -1.91
C TYR A 82 -9.76 28.94 -1.48
N ILE A 83 -9.22 27.76 -1.18
CA ILE A 83 -9.91 26.69 -0.45
C ILE A 83 -9.15 26.48 0.86
N ARG A 84 -9.87 26.63 1.99
CA ARG A 84 -9.36 26.33 3.33
C ARG A 84 -9.93 25.00 3.80
N THR A 85 -9.05 24.07 4.14
CA THR A 85 -9.40 22.77 4.71
C THR A 85 -8.98 22.75 6.18
N VAL A 86 -9.93 22.41 7.05
CA VAL A 86 -9.73 22.31 8.51
C VAL A 86 -9.91 20.87 8.93
N LEU A 87 -8.92 20.30 9.60
CA LEU A 87 -8.88 18.92 10.07
C LEU A 87 -8.76 18.88 11.60
N PRO A 88 -9.89 18.79 12.31
CA PRO A 88 -9.89 18.60 13.76
C PRO A 88 -9.14 17.35 14.19
N GLN A 89 -8.26 17.49 15.18
CA GLN A 89 -7.54 16.38 15.82
C GLN A 89 -8.27 15.84 17.04
N GLU A 90 -9.34 16.51 17.47
CA GLU A 90 -10.25 16.11 18.54
C GLU A 90 -11.73 16.24 18.09
N GLY A 91 -12.63 15.64 18.86
CA GLY A 91 -14.07 15.70 18.57
C GLY A 91 -14.67 17.06 18.96
N TYR A 92 -15.21 17.79 17.99
CA TYR A 92 -15.98 19.02 18.22
C TYR A 92 -17.37 18.93 17.59
N THR A 93 -18.33 19.62 18.21
CA THR A 93 -19.57 19.99 17.54
C THR A 93 -19.31 21.07 16.48
N ALA A 94 -20.23 21.21 15.51
CA ALA A 94 -20.10 22.24 14.48
C ALA A 94 -19.98 23.65 15.09
N GLN A 95 -20.75 23.95 16.13
CA GLN A 95 -20.72 25.25 16.80
C GLN A 95 -19.39 25.51 17.54
N GLU A 96 -18.84 24.48 18.20
CA GLU A 96 -17.53 24.59 18.85
C GLU A 96 -16.44 24.85 17.82
N LEU A 97 -16.45 24.12 16.70
CA LEU A 97 -15.49 24.33 15.61
C LEU A 97 -15.59 25.75 15.04
N GLU A 98 -16.80 26.25 14.77
CA GLU A 98 -17.01 27.64 14.34
C GLU A 98 -16.44 28.66 15.32
N ASN A 99 -16.67 28.46 16.63
CA ASN A 99 -16.18 29.36 17.66
C ASN A 99 -14.64 29.36 17.76
N ILE A 100 -14.00 28.20 17.54
CA ILE A 100 -12.54 28.09 17.49
C ILE A 100 -12.00 28.82 16.26
N LEU A 101 -12.57 28.58 15.07
CA LEU A 101 -12.16 29.23 13.83
C LEU A 101 -12.41 30.75 13.84
N ALA A 102 -13.40 31.20 14.60
CA ALA A 102 -13.66 32.63 14.84
C ALA A 102 -12.65 33.28 15.80
N GLY A 103 -11.84 32.49 16.52
CA GLY A 103 -10.93 32.94 17.57
C GLY A 103 -11.64 33.35 18.87
N THR A 104 -12.87 32.89 19.08
CA THR A 104 -13.68 33.21 20.27
C THR A 104 -13.43 32.24 21.43
N VAL A 105 -12.86 31.07 21.13
CA VAL A 105 -12.44 30.06 22.11
C VAL A 105 -10.95 29.78 21.92
N THR A 106 -10.17 29.88 23.00
CA THR A 106 -8.73 29.56 22.98
C THR A 106 -8.54 28.06 23.01
N LYS A 107 -7.93 27.51 21.95
CA LYS A 107 -7.47 26.13 21.85
C LYS A 107 -5.97 26.09 21.58
N THR A 108 -5.39 24.90 21.58
CA THR A 108 -3.99 24.68 21.23
C THR A 108 -3.83 24.39 19.74
N GLN A 109 -2.64 24.62 19.18
CA GLN A 109 -2.37 24.41 17.74
C GLN A 109 -2.40 22.93 17.33
N ASP A 110 -2.17 21.99 18.24
CA ASP A 110 -2.19 20.54 17.99
C ASP A 110 -3.61 19.95 17.91
N GLU A 111 -4.62 20.73 18.29
CA GLU A 111 -6.02 20.35 18.24
C GLU A 111 -6.62 20.49 16.82
N ILE A 112 -6.01 21.29 15.93
CA ILE A 112 -6.53 21.57 14.59
C ILE A 112 -5.38 21.69 13.58
N ILE A 113 -5.46 20.94 12.48
CA ILE A 113 -4.56 21.07 11.33
C ILE A 113 -5.28 21.82 10.21
N GLU A 114 -4.62 22.81 9.61
CA GLU A 114 -5.23 23.64 8.56
C GLU A 114 -4.34 23.71 7.31
N ASN A 115 -4.98 23.58 6.15
CA ASN A 115 -4.35 23.73 4.85
C ASN A 115 -5.10 24.77 4.04
N ILE A 116 -4.37 25.61 3.31
CA ILE A 116 -4.95 26.59 2.38
C ILE A 116 -4.33 26.42 1.01
N THR A 117 -5.16 26.27 -0.02
CA THR A 117 -4.74 26.32 -1.42
C THR A 117 -5.28 27.59 -2.04
N TYR A 118 -4.39 28.45 -2.52
CA TYR A 118 -4.73 29.64 -3.30
C TYR A 118 -4.73 29.32 -4.78
N TYR A 119 -5.62 29.99 -5.52
CA TYR A 119 -5.83 29.78 -6.94
C TYR A 119 -5.57 31.06 -7.73
N ASP A 120 -5.05 30.90 -8.95
CA ASP A 120 -4.94 31.97 -9.92
C ASP A 120 -6.29 32.33 -10.56
N GLY A 121 -6.29 33.32 -11.45
CA GLY A 121 -7.50 33.77 -12.16
C GLY A 121 -8.12 32.75 -13.11
N LEU A 122 -7.43 31.63 -13.39
CA LEU A 122 -7.91 30.53 -14.22
C LEU A 122 -8.35 29.32 -13.37
N GLY A 123 -8.30 29.44 -12.03
CA GLY A 123 -8.69 28.37 -11.11
C GLY A 123 -7.63 27.28 -10.95
N ARG A 124 -6.37 27.54 -11.29
CA ARG A 124 -5.25 26.61 -11.06
C ARG A 124 -4.57 26.92 -9.73
N PRO A 125 -4.13 25.92 -8.95
CA PRO A 125 -3.38 26.17 -7.71
C PRO A 125 -2.16 27.03 -7.99
N SER A 126 -1.97 28.12 -7.26
CA SER A 126 -0.79 28.98 -7.34
C SER A 126 0.13 28.82 -6.13
N GLN A 127 -0.45 28.52 -4.97
CA GLN A 127 0.28 28.34 -3.72
C GLN A 127 -0.49 27.42 -2.78
N GLU A 128 0.20 26.47 -2.16
CA GLU A 128 -0.34 25.62 -1.09
C GLU A 128 0.37 25.93 0.23
N LEU A 129 -0.40 26.05 1.30
CA LEU A 129 0.10 26.35 2.64
C LEU A 129 -0.37 25.26 3.60
N ALA A 130 0.58 24.59 4.22
CA ALA A 130 0.36 23.81 5.44
C ALA A 130 0.56 24.76 6.63
N VAL A 131 -0.54 25.34 7.12
CA VAL A 131 -0.50 26.52 8.00
C VAL A 131 -0.03 26.14 9.39
N ARG A 132 1.05 26.79 9.86
CA ARG A 132 1.70 26.54 11.16
C ARG A 132 2.08 25.08 11.42
N GLN A 133 2.45 24.32 10.39
CA GLN A 133 2.82 22.90 10.52
C GLN A 133 4.34 22.66 10.60
N ALA A 134 5.16 23.70 10.46
CA ALA A 134 6.60 23.60 10.74
C ALA A 134 6.86 23.53 12.26
N PRO A 135 7.99 22.94 12.73
CA PRO A 135 8.28 22.81 14.16
C PRO A 135 8.26 24.14 14.95
N ASP A 136 8.58 25.26 14.29
CA ASP A 136 8.56 26.63 14.81
C ASP A 136 7.18 27.32 14.66
N TYR A 137 6.15 26.59 14.22
CA TYR A 137 4.82 27.08 13.89
C TYR A 137 4.78 28.08 12.72
N SER A 138 5.78 28.05 11.83
CA SER A 138 5.71 28.70 10.52
C SER A 138 4.88 27.87 9.54
N ASP A 139 4.43 28.50 8.45
CA ASP A 139 3.70 27.82 7.39
C ASP A 139 4.68 27.11 6.46
N ILE A 140 4.32 25.91 5.99
CA ILE A 140 5.06 25.23 4.92
C ILE A 140 4.38 25.60 3.60
N VAL A 141 5.14 26.18 2.69
CA VAL A 141 4.64 26.76 1.44
C VAL A 141 5.17 25.99 0.25
N VAL A 142 4.26 25.60 -0.66
CA VAL A 142 4.59 25.07 -1.99
C VAL A 142 4.11 26.06 -3.05
N LEU A 143 4.96 26.34 -4.04
CA LEU A 143 4.66 27.26 -5.14
C LEU A 143 4.36 26.49 -6.41
N HIS A 144 3.35 26.96 -7.14
CA HIS A 144 3.01 26.45 -8.45
C HIS A 144 3.06 27.60 -9.45
N GLN A 145 3.86 27.42 -10.50
CA GLN A 145 3.92 28.35 -11.61
C GLN A 145 3.62 27.63 -12.90
N TYR A 146 2.99 28.35 -13.81
CA TYR A 146 2.63 27.83 -15.11
C TYR A 146 3.23 28.72 -16.18
N ASP A 147 3.68 28.08 -17.25
CA ASP A 147 4.06 28.78 -18.48
C ASP A 147 2.83 29.38 -19.20
N ASP A 148 3.07 30.09 -20.30
CA ASP A 148 2.02 30.73 -21.11
C ASP A 148 1.01 29.74 -21.71
N LEU A 149 1.37 28.45 -21.79
CA LEU A 149 0.51 27.37 -22.26
C LEU A 149 -0.23 26.67 -21.11
N GLY A 150 0.02 27.12 -19.88
CA GLY A 150 -0.63 26.65 -18.67
C GLY A 150 -0.09 25.34 -18.10
N ARG A 151 1.14 24.98 -18.46
CA ARG A 151 1.84 23.78 -17.97
C ARG A 151 2.75 24.17 -16.81
N GLU A 152 2.86 23.30 -15.82
CA GLU A 152 3.83 23.46 -14.73
C GLU A 152 5.21 22.98 -15.20
N ASP A 153 6.00 23.91 -15.73
CA ASP A 153 7.37 23.65 -16.19
C ASP A 153 8.40 23.64 -15.05
N LYS A 154 8.02 24.13 -13.86
CA LYS A 154 8.86 24.18 -12.67
C LYS A 154 8.14 23.62 -11.45
N GLN A 155 8.78 22.64 -10.83
CA GLN A 155 8.34 22.09 -9.55
C GLN A 155 9.21 22.65 -8.43
N TYR A 156 8.64 23.54 -7.64
CA TYR A 156 9.33 24.25 -6.58
C TYR A 156 9.41 23.44 -5.29
N LEU A 157 10.56 23.46 -4.61
CA LEU A 157 10.68 22.80 -3.31
C LEU A 157 9.92 23.56 -2.20
N PRO A 158 9.34 22.86 -1.20
CA PRO A 158 8.63 23.53 -0.11
C PRO A 158 9.56 24.33 0.80
N PHE A 159 9.16 25.53 1.21
CA PHE A 159 9.92 26.36 2.16
C PHE A 159 9.04 26.82 3.32
N THR A 160 9.63 27.30 4.41
CA THR A 160 8.85 27.85 5.53
C THR A 160 8.70 29.37 5.44
N ALA A 161 7.53 29.87 5.83
CA ALA A 161 7.26 31.30 5.88
C ALA A 161 6.31 31.64 7.04
N THR A 162 6.56 32.73 7.75
CA THR A 162 5.74 33.16 8.89
C THR A 162 4.61 34.08 8.44
N ASN A 163 3.59 33.53 7.77
CA ASN A 163 2.46 34.29 7.20
C ASN A 163 1.10 33.94 7.82
N ASN A 164 1.04 32.89 8.64
CA ASN A 164 -0.17 32.45 9.35
C ASN A 164 -1.38 32.28 8.40
N GLY A 165 -1.13 31.68 7.24
CA GLY A 165 -2.13 31.35 6.24
C GLY A 165 -2.45 32.44 5.22
N THR A 166 -1.85 33.64 5.29
CA THR A 166 -1.98 34.64 4.21
C THR A 166 -1.17 34.23 2.98
N PHE A 167 -1.59 34.68 1.79
CA PHE A 167 -0.80 34.48 0.58
C PHE A 167 0.60 35.09 0.75
N VAL A 168 1.63 34.41 0.24
CA VAL A 168 3.01 34.85 0.41
C VAL A 168 3.41 35.69 -0.80
N ASP A 169 3.27 37.02 -0.67
CA ASP A 169 3.59 37.98 -1.72
C ASP A 169 4.88 38.79 -1.47
N GLN A 170 5.26 39.00 -0.20
CA GLN A 170 6.36 39.89 0.17
C GLN A 170 7.66 39.47 -0.51
N ASN A 171 8.20 40.36 -1.35
CA ASN A 171 9.48 40.22 -2.05
C ASN A 171 9.57 39.10 -3.11
N ASP A 172 8.44 38.65 -3.68
CA ASP A 172 8.36 37.48 -4.57
C ASP A 172 8.62 36.16 -3.80
N PRO A 173 7.63 35.25 -3.70
CA PRO A 173 7.81 34.00 -2.96
C PRO A 173 9.00 33.15 -3.45
N ARG A 174 9.44 33.32 -4.71
CA ARG A 174 10.67 32.68 -5.23
C ARG A 174 11.93 33.19 -4.55
N TYR A 175 11.99 34.47 -4.23
CA TYR A 175 13.10 35.06 -3.50
C TYR A 175 13.14 34.50 -2.08
N ILE A 176 11.99 34.45 -1.38
CA ILE A 176 11.91 33.87 -0.03
C ILE A 176 12.37 32.41 -0.03
N GLN A 177 11.90 31.61 -1.00
CA GLN A 177 12.35 30.24 -1.16
C GLN A 177 13.86 30.14 -1.39
N SER A 178 14.42 30.95 -2.29
CA SER A 178 15.86 30.94 -2.55
C SER A 178 16.68 31.29 -1.31
N MET A 179 16.21 32.25 -0.50
CA MET A 179 16.85 32.65 0.75
C MET A 179 16.72 31.58 1.84
N PHE A 180 15.59 30.86 1.90
CA PHE A 180 15.40 29.76 2.82
C PHE A 180 16.46 28.68 2.61
N TYR A 181 16.68 28.26 1.36
CA TYR A 181 17.71 27.26 1.04
C TYR A 181 19.13 27.82 1.10
N ALA A 182 19.35 29.10 0.81
CA ALA A 182 20.68 29.71 0.86
C ALA A 182 21.22 29.89 2.27
N ASN A 183 20.32 30.10 3.25
CA ASN A 183 20.70 30.34 4.64
C ASN A 183 20.56 29.10 5.53
N SER A 184 20.08 27.97 4.99
CA SER A 184 19.90 26.76 5.79
C SER A 184 21.25 26.11 6.10
N THR A 185 21.52 25.87 7.39
CA THR A 185 22.68 25.10 7.86
C THR A 185 22.40 23.61 7.96
N GLU A 186 21.13 23.20 7.88
CA GLU A 186 20.68 21.81 8.01
C GLU A 186 20.35 21.17 6.65
N ILE A 187 19.97 22.00 5.67
CA ILE A 187 19.58 21.55 4.33
C ILE A 187 20.67 21.96 3.35
N SER A 188 21.47 20.99 2.91
CA SER A 188 22.44 21.21 1.84
C SER A 188 21.80 20.88 0.49
N ILE A 189 21.54 21.90 -0.31
CA ILE A 189 21.30 21.75 -1.75
C ILE A 189 22.58 22.16 -2.47
N GLU A 190 22.97 21.38 -3.48
CA GLU A 190 24.08 21.71 -4.37
C GLU A 190 23.71 23.00 -5.16
N SER A 191 24.07 24.15 -4.57
CA SER A 191 23.74 25.50 -5.01
C SER A 191 22.26 25.93 -4.74
N PRO A 192 22.02 26.81 -3.74
CA PRO A 192 20.68 27.21 -3.28
C PRO A 192 19.93 28.15 -4.25
N THR A 193 20.52 28.47 -5.40
CA THR A 193 19.95 29.40 -6.38
C THR A 193 18.91 28.76 -7.31
N ALA A 194 18.79 27.42 -7.30
CA ALA A 194 17.78 26.69 -8.07
C ALA A 194 17.05 25.62 -7.23
N PRO A 195 16.28 26.00 -6.19
CA PRO A 195 15.53 25.07 -5.34
C PRO A 195 14.23 24.59 -6.02
N TYR A 196 14.34 24.16 -7.27
CA TYR A 196 13.24 23.71 -8.11
C TYR A 196 13.74 22.76 -9.20
N ALA A 197 12.87 21.87 -9.66
CA ALA A 197 13.11 21.01 -10.81
C ALA A 197 12.47 21.63 -12.07
N VAL A 198 13.20 21.70 -13.18
CA VAL A 198 12.71 22.21 -14.47
C VAL A 198 12.39 21.06 -15.41
N THR A 199 11.25 21.15 -16.08
CA THR A 199 10.85 20.27 -17.18
C THR A 199 10.83 21.06 -18.48
N ILE A 200 11.62 20.65 -19.47
CA ILE A 200 11.62 21.22 -20.81
C ILE A 200 10.77 20.34 -21.73
N PHE A 201 9.81 20.94 -22.42
CA PHE A 201 8.93 20.28 -23.37
C PHE A 201 9.38 20.50 -24.82
N ASP A 202 8.96 19.63 -25.73
CA ASP A 202 9.30 19.68 -27.17
C ASP A 202 8.59 20.78 -27.97
N GLY A 203 7.73 21.57 -27.32
CA GLY A 203 6.94 22.63 -27.96
C GLY A 203 5.89 22.10 -28.94
N SER A 204 5.71 20.78 -29.05
CA SER A 204 4.68 20.19 -29.88
C SER A 204 3.31 20.27 -29.20
N PRO A 205 2.20 20.19 -29.95
CA PRO A 205 0.86 20.08 -29.37
C PRO A 205 0.68 18.86 -28.44
N LEU A 206 1.60 17.89 -28.51
CA LEU A 206 1.60 16.71 -27.64
C LEU A 206 2.25 16.97 -26.27
N ASN A 207 2.87 18.13 -26.06
CA ASN A 207 3.53 18.53 -24.81
C ASN A 207 4.45 17.43 -24.25
N ARG A 208 5.32 16.87 -25.10
CA ARG A 208 6.19 15.77 -24.67
C ARG A 208 7.41 16.31 -23.95
N VAL A 209 7.80 15.66 -22.86
CA VAL A 209 8.99 16.02 -22.08
C VAL A 209 10.24 15.70 -22.88
N MET A 210 11.16 16.65 -23.03
CA MET A 210 12.48 16.46 -23.63
C MET A 210 13.58 16.33 -22.59
N LYS A 211 13.54 17.14 -21.54
CA LYS A 211 14.50 17.10 -20.43
C LYS A 211 13.77 17.33 -19.11
N GLN A 212 14.25 16.66 -18.07
CA GLN A 212 13.80 16.87 -16.71
C GLN A 212 15.02 16.96 -15.81
N GLY A 213 15.18 18.13 -15.19
CA GLY A 213 16.21 18.39 -14.20
C GLY A 213 15.74 18.13 -12.78
N GLY A 214 16.69 17.97 -11.87
CA GLY A 214 16.45 17.93 -10.43
C GLY A 214 16.64 19.31 -9.79
N PRO A 215 16.35 19.44 -8.49
CA PRO A 215 16.70 20.64 -7.72
C PRO A 215 18.22 20.83 -7.58
N GLY A 216 18.67 22.07 -7.65
CA GLY A 216 20.09 22.46 -7.58
C GLY A 216 20.64 22.92 -8.94
N THR A 217 21.64 23.81 -8.92
CA THR A 217 22.15 24.47 -10.15
C THR A 217 22.85 23.51 -11.12
N THR A 218 23.47 22.44 -10.60
CA THR A 218 24.10 21.37 -11.40
C THR A 218 23.07 20.49 -12.10
N TRP A 219 21.86 20.41 -11.55
CA TRP A 219 20.77 19.53 -11.97
C TRP A 219 19.75 20.24 -12.88
N GLN A 220 19.96 21.53 -13.16
CA GLN A 220 19.13 22.26 -14.10
C GLN A 220 19.49 21.89 -15.55
N PRO A 221 18.48 21.74 -16.44
CA PRO A 221 18.74 21.60 -17.85
C PRO A 221 19.38 22.89 -18.39
N VAL A 222 20.38 22.73 -19.24
CA VAL A 222 21.15 23.84 -19.81
C VAL A 222 21.14 23.78 -21.34
N ASP A 223 21.24 24.95 -21.96
CA ASP A 223 21.42 25.09 -23.43
C ASP A 223 22.88 25.41 -23.81
N ASP A 224 23.77 25.53 -22.82
CA ASP A 224 25.19 25.82 -23.03
C ASP A 224 25.95 24.59 -23.56
N PRO A 225 26.60 24.66 -24.75
CA PRO A 225 27.27 23.53 -25.37
C PRO A 225 28.36 22.85 -24.52
N VAL A 226 29.02 23.60 -23.63
CA VAL A 226 30.08 23.06 -22.76
C VAL A 226 29.47 22.29 -21.58
N ARG A 227 28.39 22.82 -21.00
CA ARG A 227 27.70 22.18 -19.87
C ARG A 227 26.76 21.05 -20.28
N LEU A 228 26.31 20.99 -21.53
CA LEU A 228 25.54 19.86 -22.07
C LEU A 228 26.27 18.51 -21.94
N ALA A 229 27.60 18.51 -21.92
CA ALA A 229 28.40 17.28 -21.76
C ALA A 229 28.45 16.77 -20.31
N THR A 230 28.06 17.61 -19.34
CA THR A 230 28.13 17.35 -17.91
C THR A 230 26.81 17.65 -17.19
N GLU A 231 25.70 17.77 -17.93
CA GLU A 231 24.39 18.01 -17.33
C GLU A 231 23.86 16.75 -16.66
N HIS A 232 23.30 16.89 -15.47
CA HIS A 232 22.70 15.80 -14.72
C HIS A 232 21.18 15.88 -14.83
N VAL A 233 20.67 15.50 -16.01
CA VAL A 233 19.23 15.55 -16.33
C VAL A 233 18.79 14.26 -16.97
N VAL A 234 17.53 13.89 -16.75
CA VAL A 234 16.87 12.86 -17.54
C VAL A 234 16.50 13.48 -18.87
N SER A 235 16.92 12.87 -19.98
CA SER A 235 16.56 13.33 -21.33
C SER A 235 15.80 12.28 -22.12
N TYR A 236 14.93 12.76 -23.01
CA TYR A 236 14.05 11.94 -23.84
C TYR A 236 14.19 12.34 -25.32
N ILE A 237 14.46 11.36 -26.17
CA ILE A 237 14.47 11.53 -27.63
C ILE A 237 13.39 10.65 -28.23
N TYR A 238 12.44 11.29 -28.92
CA TYR A 238 11.36 10.60 -29.63
C TYR A 238 11.71 10.47 -31.10
N GLY A 239 11.55 9.28 -31.66
CA GLY A 239 11.80 9.01 -33.06
C GLY A 239 11.17 7.72 -33.52
N THR A 240 11.75 7.13 -34.57
CA THR A 240 11.34 5.83 -35.10
C THR A 240 12.54 4.90 -35.22
N ASN A 241 12.27 3.59 -35.32
CA ASN A 241 13.35 2.62 -35.50
C ASN A 241 14.09 2.85 -36.83
N THR A 242 15.40 2.60 -36.81
CA THR A 242 16.29 2.90 -37.95
C THR A 242 16.85 1.62 -38.59
N THR A 243 17.56 1.75 -39.71
CA THR A 243 18.18 0.60 -40.42
C THR A 243 19.31 -0.06 -39.62
N SER A 244 19.94 0.63 -38.69
CA SER A 244 21.01 0.07 -37.84
C SER A 244 20.45 -0.82 -36.72
N GLU A 245 19.17 -0.69 -36.40
CA GLU A 245 18.51 -1.42 -35.32
C GLU A 245 17.89 -2.72 -35.84
N THR A 246 18.56 -3.84 -35.57
CA THR A 246 18.03 -5.16 -35.93
C THR A 246 17.03 -5.65 -34.89
N ILE A 247 15.74 -5.49 -35.18
CA ILE A 247 14.63 -5.88 -34.30
C ILE A 247 13.84 -7.01 -34.97
N TYR A 248 13.83 -8.19 -34.35
CA TYR A 248 13.08 -9.32 -34.87
C TYR A 248 11.57 -9.08 -34.81
N ASN A 249 10.86 -9.49 -35.86
CA ASN A 249 9.42 -9.59 -35.82
C ASN A 249 9.01 -10.97 -35.28
N LEU A 250 8.72 -11.02 -33.98
CA LEU A 250 8.29 -12.24 -33.29
C LEU A 250 6.78 -12.26 -33.20
N ALA A 251 6.19 -13.43 -33.40
CA ALA A 251 4.76 -13.65 -33.31
C ALA A 251 4.46 -14.90 -32.46
N VAL A 252 3.19 -15.22 -32.30
CA VAL A 252 2.71 -16.43 -31.62
C VAL A 252 1.95 -17.28 -32.63
N THR A 253 2.16 -18.59 -32.62
CA THR A 253 1.39 -19.52 -33.46
C THR A 253 -0.03 -19.73 -32.92
N SER A 254 -0.92 -20.29 -33.73
CA SER A 254 -2.27 -20.69 -33.29
C SER A 254 -2.27 -21.71 -32.14
N THR A 255 -1.15 -22.42 -31.94
CA THR A 255 -0.95 -23.38 -30.84
C THR A 255 -0.26 -22.75 -29.62
N GLY A 256 -0.05 -21.43 -29.60
CA GLY A 256 0.57 -20.71 -28.47
C GLY A 256 2.09 -20.73 -28.42
N GLY A 257 2.77 -21.15 -29.49
CA GLY A 257 4.23 -21.21 -29.55
C GLY A 257 4.84 -19.89 -30.00
N LEU A 258 6.04 -19.57 -29.54
CA LEU A 258 6.83 -18.47 -30.10
C LEU A 258 7.10 -18.77 -31.58
N PHE A 259 7.04 -17.76 -32.43
CA PHE A 259 7.32 -17.88 -33.86
C PHE A 259 8.30 -16.80 -34.31
N LYS A 260 9.45 -17.23 -34.85
CA LYS A 260 10.41 -16.36 -35.52
C LYS A 260 10.09 -16.34 -37.01
N GLN A 261 9.53 -15.23 -37.48
CA GLN A 261 9.10 -15.10 -38.87
C GLN A 261 10.26 -15.22 -39.85
N GLY A 262 9.97 -15.90 -40.97
CA GLY A 262 10.86 -16.05 -42.11
C GLY A 262 10.14 -15.80 -43.42
N VAL A 263 10.89 -15.32 -44.42
CA VAL A 263 10.41 -15.15 -45.80
C VAL A 263 11.36 -15.87 -46.75
N LEU A 264 10.83 -16.58 -47.75
CA LEU A 264 11.64 -17.28 -48.75
C LEU A 264 12.10 -16.30 -49.83
N VAL A 265 13.41 -16.12 -49.98
CA VAL A 265 14.01 -15.23 -50.98
C VAL A 265 15.08 -16.01 -51.73
N ASN A 266 14.97 -16.11 -53.06
CA ASN A 266 15.92 -16.83 -53.93
C ASN A 266 16.30 -18.23 -53.42
N GLY A 267 15.31 -19.00 -52.94
CA GLY A 267 15.49 -20.36 -52.46
C GLY A 267 16.08 -20.49 -51.05
N SER A 268 16.30 -19.38 -50.32
CA SER A 268 16.77 -19.39 -48.93
C SER A 268 15.83 -18.61 -48.01
N TYR A 269 15.56 -19.11 -46.81
CA TYR A 269 14.76 -18.39 -45.82
C TYR A 269 15.57 -17.26 -45.16
N GLN A 270 14.99 -16.06 -45.12
CA GLN A 270 15.55 -14.87 -44.49
C GLN A 270 14.68 -14.46 -43.30
N VAL A 271 15.30 -13.92 -42.24
CA VAL A 271 14.58 -13.46 -41.05
C VAL A 271 13.79 -12.19 -41.32
N VAL A 272 12.53 -12.17 -40.88
CA VAL A 272 11.71 -10.96 -40.93
C VAL A 272 12.02 -10.08 -39.72
N LYS A 273 12.35 -8.82 -40.00
CA LYS A 273 12.64 -7.78 -39.01
C LYS A 273 11.67 -6.62 -39.23
N TYR A 274 11.44 -5.83 -38.19
CA TYR A 274 10.71 -4.58 -38.34
C TYR A 274 11.45 -3.65 -39.32
N SER A 275 10.73 -3.15 -40.33
CA SER A 275 11.29 -2.18 -41.27
C SER A 275 11.52 -0.83 -40.58
N PRO A 276 12.48 -0.02 -41.02
CA PRO A 276 12.69 1.32 -40.48
C PRO A 276 11.40 2.16 -40.56
N GLY A 277 11.13 2.99 -39.55
CA GLY A 277 9.95 3.83 -39.50
C GLY A 277 8.64 3.13 -39.09
N THR A 278 8.69 1.85 -38.69
CA THR A 278 7.48 1.08 -38.33
C THR A 278 7.22 0.97 -36.82
N LEU A 279 8.18 1.41 -36.01
CA LEU A 279 8.06 1.44 -34.55
C LEU A 279 8.34 2.85 -34.04
N TYR A 280 7.56 3.32 -33.07
CA TYR A 280 7.88 4.49 -32.28
C TYR A 280 8.98 4.16 -31.28
N VAL A 281 9.97 5.03 -31.17
CA VAL A 281 11.13 4.84 -30.28
C VAL A 281 11.21 6.01 -29.31
N THR A 282 11.26 5.70 -28.03
CA THR A 282 11.60 6.65 -26.98
C THR A 282 12.94 6.25 -26.41
N THR A 283 13.96 7.10 -26.58
CA THR A 283 15.28 6.93 -25.95
C THR A 283 15.31 7.78 -24.69
N THR A 284 15.57 7.16 -23.55
CA THR A 284 15.76 7.84 -22.27
C THR A 284 17.24 7.76 -21.91
N THR A 285 17.84 8.88 -21.53
CA THR A 285 19.16 8.92 -20.89
C THR A 285 18.96 9.39 -19.47
N ASP A 286 19.42 8.62 -18.49
CA ASP A 286 19.35 9.00 -17.07
C ASP A 286 20.42 10.04 -16.71
N GLU A 287 20.38 10.55 -15.48
CA GLU A 287 21.29 11.58 -14.97
C GLU A 287 22.76 11.13 -14.87
N ASN A 288 23.01 9.82 -15.03
CA ASN A 288 24.33 9.21 -15.05
C ASN A 288 24.81 8.88 -16.48
N GLY A 289 24.01 9.21 -17.50
CA GLY A 289 24.33 8.92 -18.91
C GLY A 289 23.99 7.49 -19.36
N ASN A 290 23.32 6.67 -18.53
CA ASN A 290 22.85 5.36 -18.97
C ASN A 290 21.66 5.52 -19.89
N GLN A 291 21.66 4.77 -20.99
CA GLN A 291 20.65 4.89 -22.02
C GLN A 291 19.72 3.67 -22.04
N ALA A 292 18.43 3.92 -22.20
CA ALA A 292 17.42 2.93 -22.46
C ALA A 292 16.58 3.34 -23.68
N LYS A 293 16.07 2.37 -24.44
CA LYS A 293 15.13 2.60 -25.53
C LYS A 293 13.89 1.73 -25.33
N GLU A 294 12.73 2.32 -25.57
CA GLU A 294 11.44 1.64 -25.61
C GLU A 294 10.88 1.74 -27.04
N TYR A 295 10.53 0.59 -27.62
CA TYR A 295 9.99 0.47 -28.96
C TYR A 295 8.52 0.06 -28.87
N LYS A 296 7.64 0.85 -29.49
CA LYS A 296 6.20 0.60 -29.56
C LYS A 296 5.73 0.43 -31.00
N ASP A 297 4.77 -0.45 -31.22
CA ASP A 297 4.07 -0.53 -32.50
C ASP A 297 3.06 0.62 -32.68
N PHE A 298 2.37 0.65 -33.82
CA PHE A 298 1.34 1.66 -34.10
C PHE A 298 0.09 1.57 -33.22
N GLN A 299 -0.10 0.45 -32.52
CA GLN A 299 -1.17 0.28 -31.52
C GLN A 299 -0.72 0.71 -30.12
N GLY A 300 0.54 1.14 -29.95
CA GLY A 300 1.12 1.56 -28.67
C GLY A 300 1.63 0.42 -27.79
N LYS A 301 1.64 -0.83 -28.28
CA LYS A 301 2.16 -1.99 -27.52
C LYS A 301 3.67 -1.96 -27.53
N VAL A 302 4.29 -2.15 -26.36
CA VAL A 302 5.74 -2.26 -26.23
C VAL A 302 6.20 -3.59 -26.83
N ILE A 303 7.01 -3.55 -27.87
CA ILE A 303 7.54 -4.74 -28.58
C ILE A 303 8.95 -5.08 -28.10
N LEU A 304 9.76 -4.07 -27.78
CA LEU A 304 11.14 -4.24 -27.34
C LEU A 304 11.47 -3.16 -26.30
N LYS A 305 12.19 -3.54 -25.25
CA LYS A 305 12.97 -2.62 -24.43
C LYS A 305 14.44 -2.97 -24.57
N SER A 306 15.31 -1.97 -24.69
CA SER A 306 16.75 -2.18 -24.70
C SER A 306 17.47 -1.25 -23.75
N ALA A 307 18.35 -1.81 -22.91
CA ALA A 307 19.23 -1.03 -22.03
C ALA A 307 20.67 -1.10 -22.54
N TYR A 308 21.38 0.02 -22.54
CA TYR A 308 22.78 0.07 -22.92
C TYR A 308 23.65 -0.32 -21.73
N ASN A 309 24.54 -1.29 -21.92
CA ASN A 309 25.51 -1.70 -20.92
C ASN A 309 26.83 -2.09 -21.60
N ALA A 310 27.94 -1.50 -21.13
CA ALA A 310 29.31 -1.85 -21.54
C ALA A 310 29.52 -2.04 -23.07
N GLY A 311 28.99 -1.12 -23.89
CA GLY A 311 29.16 -1.18 -25.35
C GLY A 311 28.08 -1.96 -26.11
N GLN A 312 27.08 -2.52 -25.42
CA GLN A 312 26.06 -3.38 -26.03
C GLN A 312 24.64 -2.99 -25.60
N TRP A 313 23.69 -3.13 -26.52
CA TRP A 313 22.27 -2.99 -26.24
C TRP A 313 21.67 -4.33 -25.83
N LEU A 314 21.31 -4.45 -24.55
CA LEU A 314 20.65 -5.61 -23.96
C LEU A 314 19.15 -5.57 -24.27
N LYS A 315 18.66 -6.49 -25.10
CA LYS A 315 17.30 -6.49 -25.67
C LYS A 315 16.34 -7.39 -24.88
N THR A 316 15.14 -6.89 -24.61
CA THR A 316 14.02 -7.64 -24.00
C THR A 316 12.80 -7.54 -24.90
N TYR A 317 12.45 -8.63 -25.59
CA TYR A 317 11.28 -8.66 -26.48
C TYR A 317 10.01 -9.01 -25.73
N TYR A 318 8.92 -8.40 -26.14
CA TYR A 318 7.57 -8.64 -25.66
C TYR A 318 6.73 -9.12 -26.84
N VAL A 319 6.21 -10.34 -26.75
CA VAL A 319 5.55 -11.01 -27.87
C VAL A 319 4.09 -11.25 -27.51
N TYR A 320 3.19 -10.71 -28.33
CA TYR A 320 1.75 -10.79 -28.15
C TYR A 320 1.13 -11.74 -29.18
N ASP A 321 -0.01 -12.32 -28.84
CA ASP A 321 -0.86 -13.04 -29.81
C ASP A 321 -1.83 -12.08 -30.54
N ASP A 322 -2.63 -12.64 -31.44
CA ASP A 322 -3.62 -11.91 -32.24
C ASP A 322 -4.76 -11.30 -31.40
N PHE A 323 -4.88 -11.64 -30.11
CA PHE A 323 -5.84 -11.07 -29.17
C PHE A 323 -5.22 -10.00 -28.26
N ASP A 324 -4.01 -9.54 -28.60
CA ASP A 324 -3.21 -8.57 -27.87
C ASP A 324 -2.77 -9.03 -26.47
N LEU A 325 -2.75 -10.35 -26.22
CA LEU A 325 -2.31 -10.90 -24.94
C LEU A 325 -0.81 -11.18 -24.97
N LEU A 326 -0.07 -10.75 -23.93
CA LEU A 326 1.36 -11.00 -23.81
C LEU A 326 1.63 -12.48 -23.55
N ARG A 327 2.27 -13.18 -24.49
CA ARG A 327 2.54 -14.63 -24.42
C ARG A 327 3.97 -14.95 -24.03
N PHE A 328 4.94 -14.17 -24.50
CA PHE A 328 6.34 -14.37 -24.17
C PHE A 328 7.04 -13.05 -23.82
N VAL A 329 7.96 -13.13 -22.86
CA VAL A 329 9.00 -12.11 -22.68
C VAL A 329 10.35 -12.79 -22.85
N VAL A 330 11.14 -12.33 -23.82
CA VAL A 330 12.45 -12.88 -24.16
C VAL A 330 13.52 -11.93 -23.63
N PRO A 331 14.13 -12.21 -22.46
CA PRO A 331 15.12 -11.32 -21.86
C PRO A 331 16.50 -11.41 -22.55
N PRO A 332 17.44 -10.51 -22.21
CA PRO A 332 18.75 -10.44 -22.87
C PRO A 332 19.55 -11.74 -22.78
N MET A 333 19.41 -12.49 -21.68
CA MET A 333 20.08 -13.77 -21.50
C MET A 333 19.64 -14.84 -22.52
N ALA A 334 18.44 -14.70 -23.07
CA ALA A 334 17.89 -15.60 -24.07
C ALA A 334 18.29 -15.22 -25.52
N GLN A 335 18.98 -14.09 -25.70
CA GLN A 335 19.30 -13.50 -27.01
C GLN A 335 20.16 -14.43 -27.88
N SER A 336 21.16 -15.12 -27.31
CA SER A 336 22.00 -16.07 -28.05
C SER A 336 21.20 -17.25 -28.60
N GLY A 337 20.23 -17.74 -27.82
CA GLY A 337 19.28 -18.75 -28.23
C GLY A 337 18.38 -18.24 -29.36
N LEU A 338 17.88 -17.01 -29.24
CA LEU A 338 17.04 -16.38 -30.26
C LEU A 338 17.80 -16.15 -31.59
N ASP A 339 19.06 -15.71 -31.52
CA ASP A 339 19.90 -15.43 -32.69
C ASP A 339 20.24 -16.71 -33.46
N SER A 340 20.61 -17.77 -32.75
CA SER A 340 20.94 -19.08 -33.34
C SER A 340 19.71 -19.88 -33.79
N TRP A 341 18.50 -19.45 -33.43
CA TRP A 341 17.28 -20.17 -33.77
C TRP A 341 16.99 -20.13 -35.29
N PRO A 342 16.69 -21.29 -35.94
CA PRO A 342 16.41 -21.36 -37.37
C PRO A 342 15.26 -20.47 -37.82
N VAL A 343 15.15 -20.24 -39.13
CA VAL A 343 14.14 -19.37 -39.72
C VAL A 343 13.53 -20.05 -40.95
N PRO A 344 12.18 -20.15 -41.04
CA PRO A 344 11.22 -19.91 -39.96
C PRO A 344 11.33 -21.00 -38.88
N ALA A 345 11.03 -20.65 -37.64
CA ALA A 345 10.93 -21.63 -36.56
C ALA A 345 9.78 -21.28 -35.63
N SER A 346 9.05 -22.31 -35.19
CA SER A 346 8.05 -22.24 -34.15
C SER A 346 8.43 -23.18 -33.01
N GLY A 347 8.23 -22.75 -31.77
CA GLY A 347 8.53 -23.56 -30.59
C GLY A 347 7.67 -23.15 -29.41
N ASN A 348 7.13 -24.14 -28.71
CA ASN A 348 6.49 -23.91 -27.42
C ASN A 348 7.55 -23.76 -26.34
N ILE A 349 7.14 -23.39 -25.13
CA ILE A 349 8.06 -23.15 -24.01
C ILE A 349 8.93 -24.37 -23.64
N THR A 350 8.55 -25.58 -24.07
CA THR A 350 9.29 -26.84 -23.87
C THR A 350 10.15 -27.26 -25.07
N SER A 351 10.06 -26.55 -26.21
CA SER A 351 10.70 -26.95 -27.46
C SER A 351 12.20 -26.65 -27.52
N ALA A 352 12.70 -25.75 -26.67
CA ALA A 352 14.12 -25.42 -26.59
C ALA A 352 14.54 -25.08 -25.16
N THR A 353 15.78 -25.43 -24.80
CA THR A 353 16.34 -25.20 -23.46
C THR A 353 16.38 -23.72 -23.09
N TRP A 354 16.71 -22.84 -24.04
CA TRP A 354 16.73 -21.39 -23.81
C TRP A 354 15.33 -20.79 -23.65
N LEU A 355 14.31 -21.34 -24.32
CA LEU A 355 12.92 -20.96 -24.11
C LEU A 355 12.50 -21.31 -22.68
N SER A 356 12.65 -22.58 -22.30
CA SER A 356 12.25 -23.06 -20.98
C SER A 356 13.09 -22.46 -19.83
N GLY A 357 14.35 -22.14 -20.11
CA GLY A 357 15.34 -21.73 -19.11
C GLY A 357 15.34 -20.23 -18.84
N TYR A 358 15.15 -19.40 -19.88
CA TYR A 358 15.33 -17.95 -19.77
C TYR A 358 14.09 -17.13 -20.08
N CYS A 359 13.10 -17.64 -20.82
CA CYS A 359 11.95 -16.84 -21.22
C CYS A 359 10.83 -16.89 -20.19
N TYR A 360 10.06 -15.80 -20.11
CA TYR A 360 8.77 -15.79 -19.44
C TYR A 360 7.71 -16.25 -20.42
N TYR A 361 6.74 -17.01 -19.95
CA TYR A 361 5.63 -17.50 -20.77
C TYR A 361 4.30 -17.44 -20.03
N TYR A 362 3.26 -17.04 -20.76
CA TYR A 362 1.90 -16.90 -20.29
C TYR A 362 0.92 -17.53 -21.29
N GLU A 363 -0.01 -18.34 -20.77
CA GLU A 363 -1.10 -18.93 -21.54
C GLU A 363 -2.43 -18.42 -21.00
N TYR A 364 -3.39 -18.15 -21.89
CA TYR A 364 -4.70 -17.65 -21.52
C TYR A 364 -5.80 -18.58 -22.04
N ASP A 365 -6.95 -18.59 -21.37
CA ASP A 365 -8.15 -19.23 -21.89
C ASP A 365 -8.93 -18.29 -22.83
N ALA A 366 -10.06 -18.80 -23.37
CA ALA A 366 -10.94 -18.02 -24.25
C ALA A 366 -11.57 -16.78 -23.58
N ARG A 367 -11.55 -16.70 -22.25
CA ARG A 367 -12.02 -15.54 -21.46
C ARG A 367 -10.88 -14.58 -21.11
N LYS A 368 -9.68 -14.77 -21.69
CA LYS A 368 -8.46 -13.97 -21.45
C LYS A 368 -7.93 -14.07 -20.01
N ARG A 369 -8.23 -15.15 -19.28
CA ARG A 369 -7.69 -15.41 -17.93
C ARG A 369 -6.40 -16.20 -18.05
N MET A 370 -5.38 -15.86 -17.25
CA MET A 370 -4.08 -16.54 -17.29
C MET A 370 -4.18 -17.93 -16.69
N VAL A 371 -4.03 -18.97 -17.50
CA VAL A 371 -4.20 -20.37 -17.08
C VAL A 371 -2.89 -21.16 -16.97
N GLN A 372 -1.81 -20.62 -17.52
CA GLN A 372 -0.45 -21.09 -17.27
C GLN A 372 0.51 -19.91 -17.16
N LYS A 373 1.48 -20.04 -16.27
CA LYS A 373 2.57 -19.08 -16.08
C LYS A 373 3.87 -19.82 -15.90
N LYS A 374 4.90 -19.45 -16.66
CA LYS A 374 6.26 -19.98 -16.46
C LYS A 374 7.24 -18.83 -16.35
N LEU A 375 8.03 -18.89 -15.28
CA LEU A 375 9.13 -17.97 -15.02
C LEU A 375 10.46 -18.62 -15.45
N PRO A 376 11.49 -17.83 -15.78
CA PRO A 376 12.82 -18.35 -16.07
C PRO A 376 13.33 -19.25 -14.93
N GLY A 377 13.90 -20.41 -15.27
CA GLY A 377 14.41 -21.40 -14.32
C GLY A 377 13.34 -22.16 -13.50
N ALA A 378 12.08 -21.73 -13.52
CA ALA A 378 10.98 -22.37 -12.81
C ALA A 378 10.14 -23.25 -13.75
N ASP A 379 9.54 -24.29 -13.21
CA ASP A 379 8.52 -25.08 -13.91
C ASP A 379 7.20 -24.31 -14.05
N VAL A 380 6.34 -24.75 -14.97
CA VAL A 380 5.06 -24.09 -15.23
C VAL A 380 4.12 -24.18 -14.02
N VAL A 381 3.49 -23.06 -13.69
CA VAL A 381 2.40 -22.93 -12.72
C VAL A 381 1.08 -23.00 -13.47
N TYR A 382 0.23 -23.96 -13.10
CA TYR A 382 -1.12 -24.08 -13.62
C TYR A 382 -2.10 -23.34 -12.73
N MET A 383 -3.07 -22.67 -13.36
CA MET A 383 -4.10 -21.88 -12.72
C MET A 383 -5.47 -22.33 -13.26
N VAL A 384 -6.43 -22.56 -12.37
CA VAL A 384 -7.81 -22.96 -12.71
C VAL A 384 -8.78 -22.02 -12.03
N TYR A 385 -9.78 -21.59 -12.78
CA TYR A 385 -10.79 -20.64 -12.35
C TYR A 385 -12.16 -21.30 -12.31
N ASP A 386 -13.04 -20.78 -11.46
CA ASP A 386 -14.44 -21.19 -11.43
C ASP A 386 -15.32 -20.44 -12.45
N ASP A 387 -16.63 -20.71 -12.39
CA ASP A 387 -17.67 -20.07 -13.20
C ASP A 387 -17.76 -18.55 -12.99
N ARG A 388 -17.36 -18.07 -11.81
CA ARG A 388 -17.33 -16.67 -11.38
C ARG A 388 -15.98 -15.96 -11.60
N ASP A 389 -15.08 -16.54 -12.41
CA ASP A 389 -13.75 -16.00 -12.71
C ASP A 389 -12.79 -15.90 -11.51
N ARG A 390 -13.00 -16.70 -10.46
CA ARG A 390 -12.14 -16.70 -9.28
C ARG A 390 -11.10 -17.80 -9.38
N LEU A 391 -9.86 -17.53 -8.97
CA LEU A 391 -8.78 -18.51 -8.98
C LEU A 391 -9.00 -19.53 -7.86
N VAL A 392 -9.41 -20.75 -8.22
CA VAL A 392 -9.78 -21.79 -7.26
C VAL A 392 -8.73 -22.86 -7.08
N LEU A 393 -7.86 -23.08 -8.07
CA LEU A 393 -6.74 -24.01 -7.95
C LEU A 393 -5.46 -23.44 -8.54
N THR A 394 -4.35 -23.74 -7.87
CA THR A 394 -3.00 -23.52 -8.40
C THR A 394 -2.12 -24.74 -8.16
N GLN A 395 -1.26 -25.05 -9.13
CA GLN A 395 -0.24 -26.08 -8.97
C GLN A 395 1.06 -25.61 -9.61
N ASP A 396 2.08 -25.41 -8.80
CA ASP A 396 3.44 -25.15 -9.27
C ASP A 396 4.19 -26.44 -9.60
N GLY A 397 5.38 -26.30 -10.18
CA GLY A 397 6.17 -27.47 -10.54
C GLY A 397 6.72 -28.27 -9.37
N ALA A 398 7.11 -27.62 -8.27
CA ALA A 398 7.60 -28.33 -7.10
C ALA A 398 6.52 -29.26 -6.51
N THR A 399 5.31 -28.73 -6.33
CA THR A 399 4.13 -29.48 -5.88
C THR A 399 3.83 -30.62 -6.84
N ARG A 400 3.83 -30.35 -8.15
CA ARG A 400 3.56 -31.35 -9.19
C ARG A 400 4.63 -32.46 -9.25
N ASN A 401 5.90 -32.12 -9.05
CA ASN A 401 7.00 -33.08 -9.04
C ASN A 401 6.98 -33.95 -7.78
N SER A 402 6.55 -33.41 -6.64
CA SER A 402 6.33 -34.20 -5.42
C SER A 402 5.10 -35.10 -5.51
N ASN A 403 4.00 -34.59 -6.08
CA ASN A 403 2.79 -35.35 -6.35
C ASN A 403 1.97 -34.66 -7.45
N ALA A 404 1.89 -35.28 -8.63
CA ALA A 404 1.20 -34.70 -9.79
C ALA A 404 -0.30 -34.44 -9.56
N ALA A 405 -0.92 -35.15 -8.61
CA ALA A 405 -2.31 -34.93 -8.24
C ALA A 405 -2.47 -33.81 -7.19
N ARG A 406 -1.42 -33.32 -6.53
CA ARG A 406 -1.57 -32.34 -5.44
C ARG A 406 -1.79 -30.93 -6.01
N TRP A 407 -2.86 -30.27 -5.57
CA TRP A 407 -3.20 -28.89 -5.90
C TRP A 407 -3.36 -28.06 -4.63
N MET A 408 -3.01 -26.78 -4.68
CA MET A 408 -3.45 -25.79 -3.72
C MET A 408 -4.82 -25.28 -4.15
N PHE A 409 -5.80 -25.25 -3.26
CA PHE A 409 -7.14 -24.75 -3.53
C PHE A 409 -7.44 -23.49 -2.70
N THR A 410 -8.30 -22.63 -3.25
CA THR A 410 -8.94 -21.53 -2.53
C THR A 410 -10.44 -21.60 -2.77
N VAL A 411 -11.22 -21.62 -1.70
CA VAL A 411 -12.68 -21.58 -1.73
C VAL A 411 -13.13 -20.25 -1.18
N TYR A 412 -14.09 -19.66 -1.87
CA TYR A 412 -14.63 -18.35 -1.56
C TYR A 412 -16.01 -18.47 -0.92
N ASP A 413 -16.36 -17.49 -0.09
CA ASP A 413 -17.72 -17.34 0.41
C ASP A 413 -18.69 -16.77 -0.66
N GLU A 414 -19.95 -16.59 -0.28
CA GLU A 414 -21.01 -16.05 -1.14
C GLU A 414 -20.74 -14.61 -1.63
N LEU A 415 -19.89 -13.87 -0.91
CA LEU A 415 -19.51 -12.50 -1.21
C LEU A 415 -18.17 -12.40 -1.98
N ASN A 416 -17.67 -13.51 -2.53
CA ASN A 416 -16.40 -13.60 -3.25
C ASN A 416 -15.16 -13.31 -2.40
N ARG A 417 -15.19 -13.56 -1.09
CA ARG A 417 -14.01 -13.41 -0.22
C ARG A 417 -13.36 -14.78 0.04
N PRO A 418 -12.02 -14.91 0.04
CA PRO A 418 -11.36 -16.17 0.37
C PRO A 418 -11.77 -16.64 1.76
N ALA A 419 -12.38 -17.82 1.86
CA ALA A 419 -12.89 -18.38 3.10
C ALA A 419 -12.01 -19.53 3.59
N VAL A 420 -11.58 -20.42 2.69
CA VAL A 420 -10.74 -21.57 3.02
C VAL A 420 -9.64 -21.72 1.98
N THR A 421 -8.41 -21.93 2.41
CA THR A 421 -7.33 -22.41 1.54
C THR A 421 -6.80 -23.74 2.04
N GLY A 422 -6.27 -24.55 1.14
CA GLY A 422 -5.76 -25.85 1.51
C GLY A 422 -5.15 -26.61 0.36
N THR A 423 -4.84 -27.88 0.59
CA THR A 423 -4.38 -28.77 -0.49
C THR A 423 -5.34 -29.91 -0.73
N VAL A 424 -5.42 -30.37 -1.97
CA VAL A 424 -6.30 -31.47 -2.38
C VAL A 424 -5.60 -32.31 -3.44
N ASN A 425 -5.82 -33.62 -3.44
CA ASN A 425 -5.39 -34.48 -4.53
C ASN A 425 -6.51 -34.54 -5.59
N ILE A 426 -6.20 -34.17 -6.83
CA ILE A 426 -7.12 -34.19 -7.97
C ILE A 426 -6.49 -35.02 -9.07
N THR A 427 -7.21 -36.06 -9.50
CA THR A 427 -6.84 -36.87 -10.66
C THR A 427 -7.60 -36.41 -11.89
N GLY A 428 -6.97 -36.45 -13.07
CA GLY A 428 -7.53 -35.98 -14.33
C GLY A 428 -6.52 -35.16 -15.15
N THR A 429 -6.81 -34.93 -16.43
CA THR A 429 -6.02 -34.01 -17.27
C THR A 429 -6.35 -32.55 -16.91
N LEU A 430 -5.42 -31.62 -17.18
CA LEU A 430 -5.64 -30.18 -16.90
C LEU A 430 -6.93 -29.64 -17.56
N ALA A 431 -7.24 -30.07 -18.79
CA ALA A 431 -8.46 -29.68 -19.49
C ALA A 431 -9.73 -30.20 -18.79
N GLN A 432 -9.71 -31.46 -18.33
CA GLN A 432 -10.82 -32.05 -17.57
C GLN A 432 -11.01 -31.36 -16.21
N ILE A 433 -9.92 -31.08 -15.50
CA ILE A 433 -9.96 -30.36 -14.22
C ILE A 433 -10.55 -28.97 -14.42
N ARG A 434 -10.10 -28.21 -15.42
CA ARG A 434 -10.67 -26.89 -15.74
C ARG A 434 -12.18 -26.97 -15.98
N THR A 435 -12.61 -27.89 -16.83
CA THR A 435 -14.03 -28.09 -17.14
C THR A 435 -14.85 -28.46 -15.89
N ALA A 436 -14.31 -29.32 -15.01
CA ALA A 436 -15.01 -29.74 -13.80
C ALA A 436 -15.19 -28.59 -12.78
N PHE A 437 -14.26 -27.63 -12.75
CA PHE A 437 -14.31 -26.48 -11.86
C PHE A 437 -15.05 -25.28 -12.45
N GLU A 438 -15.51 -25.33 -13.71
CA GLU A 438 -16.50 -24.39 -14.27
C GLU A 438 -17.94 -24.62 -13.73
N SER A 439 -18.06 -25.37 -12.64
CA SER A 439 -19.29 -25.62 -11.88
C SER A 439 -19.13 -25.08 -10.45
N PRO A 440 -20.21 -24.73 -9.73
CA PRO A 440 -20.12 -24.12 -8.41
C PRO A 440 -19.23 -24.89 -7.41
N PHE A 441 -18.08 -24.31 -7.09
CA PHE A 441 -17.17 -24.73 -6.03
C PHE A 441 -17.29 -23.76 -4.86
N PHE A 442 -17.86 -24.22 -3.75
CA PHE A 442 -18.20 -23.38 -2.61
C PHE A 442 -18.02 -24.11 -1.28
N VAL A 443 -18.04 -23.34 -0.21
CA VAL A 443 -17.99 -23.83 1.17
C VAL A 443 -19.32 -23.57 1.85
N THR A 444 -19.79 -24.52 2.68
CA THR A 444 -20.96 -24.32 3.52
C THR A 444 -20.56 -24.11 4.99
N LYS A 445 -21.27 -23.21 5.67
CA LYS A 445 -21.18 -23.02 7.11
C LYS A 445 -22.08 -24.06 7.79
N SER A 446 -21.55 -24.77 8.79
CA SER A 446 -22.39 -25.62 9.67
C SER A 446 -22.63 -24.93 11.00
N GLY A 447 -23.90 -24.83 11.38
CA GLY A 447 -24.34 -24.14 12.60
C GLY A 447 -24.48 -22.63 12.42
N THR A 448 -25.20 -22.00 13.37
CA THR A 448 -25.40 -20.54 13.43
C THR A 448 -24.47 -19.88 14.46
N THR A 449 -24.13 -20.63 15.53
CA THR A 449 -23.19 -20.24 16.59
C THR A 449 -22.07 -21.27 16.69
N ASN A 450 -20.84 -20.81 16.90
CA ASN A 450 -19.62 -21.61 16.79
C ASN A 450 -19.51 -22.30 15.41
N TYR A 451 -19.91 -21.59 14.35
CA TYR A 451 -19.94 -22.19 13.02
C TYR A 451 -18.54 -22.54 12.51
N THR A 452 -18.45 -23.58 11.70
CA THR A 452 -17.24 -24.02 11.01
C THR A 452 -17.49 -24.16 9.51
N TYR A 453 -16.41 -24.13 8.72
CA TYR A 453 -16.43 -24.51 7.32
C TYR A 453 -16.40 -26.04 7.20
N SER A 454 -17.56 -26.65 7.36
CA SER A 454 -17.69 -28.10 7.60
C SER A 454 -17.64 -28.98 6.35
N SER A 455 -17.93 -28.43 5.16
CA SER A 455 -17.86 -29.18 3.90
C SER A 455 -17.52 -28.28 2.72
N LEU A 456 -16.54 -28.74 1.93
CA LEU A 456 -16.13 -28.16 0.67
C LEU A 456 -16.80 -28.96 -0.45
N ASN A 457 -17.56 -28.29 -1.33
CA ASN A 457 -18.26 -28.94 -2.43
C ASN A 457 -17.33 -29.15 -3.64
N PHE A 458 -16.33 -30.03 -3.50
CA PHE A 458 -15.45 -30.37 -4.62
C PHE A 458 -16.23 -31.08 -5.74
N PRO A 459 -15.99 -30.74 -7.02
CA PRO A 459 -16.63 -31.43 -8.13
C PRO A 459 -16.17 -32.89 -8.21
N ALA A 460 -17.11 -33.79 -8.49
CA ALA A 460 -16.83 -35.19 -8.78
C ALA A 460 -17.47 -35.55 -10.12
N THR A 461 -16.65 -35.94 -11.10
CA THR A 461 -17.11 -36.38 -12.43
C THR A 461 -16.50 -37.74 -12.76
N ALA A 462 -16.93 -38.38 -13.84
CA ALA A 462 -16.38 -39.68 -14.25
C ALA A 462 -14.86 -39.67 -14.49
N ASN A 463 -14.26 -38.51 -14.80
CA ASN A 463 -12.83 -38.35 -15.12
C ASN A 463 -12.05 -37.48 -14.14
N VAL A 464 -12.73 -36.86 -13.15
CA VAL A 464 -12.11 -35.99 -12.15
C VAL A 464 -12.55 -36.43 -10.78
N THR A 465 -11.59 -36.86 -9.96
CA THR A 465 -11.82 -37.24 -8.56
C THR A 465 -10.95 -36.40 -7.65
N CYS A 466 -11.59 -35.76 -6.67
CA CYS A 466 -10.94 -35.01 -5.58
C CYS A 466 -10.88 -35.89 -4.31
N SER A 467 -9.70 -35.98 -3.69
CA SER A 467 -9.47 -36.75 -2.48
C SER A 467 -8.44 -36.09 -1.58
N SER A 468 -8.34 -36.53 -0.32
CA SER A 468 -7.34 -36.06 0.64
C SER A 468 -7.28 -34.52 0.78
N ALA A 469 -8.44 -33.86 0.78
CA ALA A 469 -8.50 -32.42 1.01
C ALA A 469 -8.07 -32.10 2.45
N ILE A 470 -7.14 -31.16 2.58
CA ILE A 470 -6.55 -30.70 3.84
C ILE A 470 -6.67 -29.18 3.87
N ASN A 471 -7.48 -28.64 4.76
CA ASN A 471 -7.54 -27.21 5.02
C ASN A 471 -6.21 -26.76 5.66
N LEU A 472 -5.68 -25.64 5.17
CA LEU A 472 -4.49 -24.97 5.69
C LEU A 472 -4.84 -23.64 6.35
N THR A 473 -5.75 -22.87 5.76
CA THR A 473 -6.26 -21.64 6.38
C THR A 473 -7.77 -21.54 6.29
N GLU A 474 -8.38 -20.96 7.32
CA GLU A 474 -9.79 -20.57 7.35
C GLU A 474 -9.89 -19.11 7.75
N THR A 475 -10.66 -18.31 7.02
CA THR A 475 -10.86 -16.90 7.28
C THR A 475 -12.34 -16.64 7.56
N TYR A 476 -12.62 -16.00 8.68
CA TYR A 476 -13.96 -15.72 9.18
C TYR A 476 -14.22 -14.22 9.08
N TYR A 477 -15.45 -13.89 8.67
CA TYR A 477 -15.87 -12.52 8.42
C TYR A 477 -17.16 -12.18 9.17
N ASP A 478 -17.44 -10.88 9.25
CA ASP A 478 -18.74 -10.29 9.61
C ASP A 478 -19.22 -10.48 11.06
N GLY A 479 -18.52 -11.27 11.89
CA GLY A 479 -18.89 -11.44 13.29
C GLY A 479 -18.02 -12.43 14.07
N TYR A 480 -18.32 -12.56 15.36
CA TYR A 480 -17.51 -13.30 16.34
C TYR A 480 -18.12 -14.65 16.76
N THR A 481 -18.98 -15.22 15.91
CA THR A 481 -19.73 -16.46 16.21
C THR A 481 -19.11 -17.71 15.57
N PHE A 482 -17.86 -17.64 15.10
CA PHE A 482 -17.14 -18.78 14.53
C PHE A 482 -16.48 -19.64 15.62
N SER A 483 -16.27 -20.92 15.32
CA SER A 483 -15.56 -21.84 16.23
C SER A 483 -14.14 -21.37 16.50
N GLY A 484 -13.73 -21.27 17.76
CA GLY A 484 -12.39 -20.77 18.15
C GLY A 484 -12.30 -19.25 18.26
N ALA A 485 -13.42 -18.52 18.09
CA ALA A 485 -13.47 -17.10 18.41
C ALA A 485 -13.34 -16.89 19.93
N THR A 486 -12.42 -16.01 20.34
CA THR A 486 -12.29 -15.60 21.74
C THR A 486 -13.09 -14.31 21.95
N GLN A 487 -14.04 -14.30 22.88
CA GLN A 487 -14.82 -13.10 23.18
C GLN A 487 -13.93 -11.99 23.76
N PHE A 488 -14.12 -10.74 23.30
CA PHE A 488 -13.35 -9.58 23.74
C PHE A 488 -13.24 -9.44 25.27
N SER A 489 -14.35 -9.66 25.98
CA SER A 489 -14.40 -9.54 27.44
C SER A 489 -13.50 -10.52 28.18
N ALA A 490 -13.05 -11.60 27.54
CA ALA A 490 -12.15 -12.58 28.13
C ALA A 490 -10.71 -12.06 28.29
N TYR A 491 -10.31 -11.05 27.50
CA TYR A 491 -8.91 -10.61 27.45
C TYR A 491 -8.72 -9.09 27.33
N SER A 492 -9.80 -8.30 27.27
CA SER A 492 -9.76 -6.85 27.10
C SER A 492 -8.92 -6.12 28.15
N ALA A 493 -8.96 -6.58 29.41
CA ALA A 493 -8.12 -6.04 30.50
C ALA A 493 -6.61 -6.28 30.24
N THR A 494 -6.25 -7.49 29.79
CA THR A 494 -4.87 -7.82 29.40
C THR A 494 -4.41 -6.98 28.21
N ALA A 495 -5.28 -6.81 27.21
CA ALA A 495 -5.04 -5.97 26.04
C ALA A 495 -4.97 -4.47 26.36
N GLY A 496 -5.51 -4.03 27.50
CA GLY A 496 -5.52 -2.63 27.91
C GLY A 496 -6.48 -1.75 27.09
N VAL A 497 -7.53 -2.34 26.52
CA VAL A 497 -8.52 -1.65 25.67
C VAL A 497 -9.95 -1.96 26.10
N THR A 498 -10.90 -1.10 25.72
CA THR A 498 -12.33 -1.25 26.07
C THR A 498 -13.23 -0.92 24.88
N GLY A 499 -14.46 -1.45 24.88
CA GLY A 499 -15.50 -1.04 23.91
C GLY A 499 -15.29 -1.53 22.48
N ALA A 500 -15.11 -2.84 22.25
CA ALA A 500 -15.06 -3.41 20.91
C ALA A 500 -16.41 -3.27 20.16
N GLU A 501 -16.34 -2.96 18.86
CA GLU A 501 -17.48 -2.93 17.95
C GLU A 501 -17.96 -4.35 17.63
N THR A 502 -19.28 -4.51 17.54
CA THR A 502 -19.94 -5.80 17.23
C THR A 502 -20.48 -5.83 15.80
N GLN A 503 -20.73 -4.66 15.19
CA GLN A 503 -21.25 -4.51 13.82
C GLN A 503 -20.13 -4.50 12.78
N VAL A 504 -19.37 -5.59 12.71
CA VAL A 504 -18.12 -5.70 11.93
C VAL A 504 -18.31 -6.35 10.55
N LYS A 505 -19.44 -6.06 9.89
CA LYS A 505 -19.72 -6.58 8.54
C LYS A 505 -18.67 -6.09 7.54
N GLY A 506 -18.21 -6.99 6.68
CA GLY A 506 -17.15 -6.75 5.70
C GLY A 506 -15.73 -7.02 6.22
N LEU A 507 -15.53 -7.08 7.54
CA LEU A 507 -14.20 -7.23 8.15
C LEU A 507 -13.85 -8.69 8.44
N VAL A 508 -12.54 -8.98 8.49
CA VAL A 508 -11.99 -10.27 8.93
C VAL A 508 -11.99 -10.31 10.44
N THR A 509 -12.86 -11.12 11.03
CA THR A 509 -12.99 -11.22 12.49
C THR A 509 -12.16 -12.34 13.08
N GLY A 510 -11.71 -13.29 12.26
CA GLY A 510 -10.75 -14.27 12.70
C GLY A 510 -10.13 -15.10 11.60
N THR A 511 -9.04 -15.77 11.95
CA THR A 511 -8.32 -16.67 11.06
C THR A 511 -7.94 -17.93 11.82
N LYS A 512 -7.94 -19.07 11.13
CA LYS A 512 -7.27 -20.28 11.60
C LYS A 512 -6.19 -20.66 10.62
N THR A 513 -5.00 -20.97 11.12
CA THR A 513 -3.87 -21.41 10.31
C THR A 513 -3.36 -22.73 10.85
N ARG A 514 -3.27 -23.75 9.99
CA ARG A 514 -2.79 -25.07 10.37
C ARG A 514 -1.29 -25.04 10.62
N ILE A 515 -0.85 -25.68 11.70
CA ILE A 515 0.56 -25.79 12.07
C ILE A 515 1.02 -27.25 11.91
N GLY A 516 1.99 -27.45 11.02
CA GLY A 516 2.56 -28.77 10.75
C GLY A 516 1.59 -29.76 10.10
N ASP A 517 1.97 -31.03 10.10
CA ASP A 517 1.19 -32.09 9.44
C ASP A 517 0.03 -32.61 10.31
N ALA A 518 0.12 -32.46 11.64
CA ALA A 518 -0.97 -32.75 12.56
C ALA A 518 -2.10 -31.71 12.44
N GLU A 519 -3.30 -32.03 12.94
CA GLU A 519 -4.44 -31.10 12.96
C GLU A 519 -4.33 -30.10 14.12
N ASN A 520 -3.19 -29.40 14.20
CA ASN A 520 -2.98 -28.31 15.15
C ASN A 520 -3.29 -26.98 14.45
N TRP A 521 -3.97 -26.08 15.16
CA TRP A 521 -4.39 -24.80 14.62
C TRP A 521 -3.89 -23.65 15.49
N GLU A 522 -3.35 -22.64 14.83
CA GLU A 522 -3.29 -21.28 15.36
C GLU A 522 -4.62 -20.61 15.10
N THR A 523 -5.21 -19.99 16.13
CA THR A 523 -6.48 -19.26 15.96
C THR A 523 -6.29 -17.81 16.36
N THR A 524 -6.79 -16.91 15.53
CA THR A 524 -6.71 -15.47 15.74
C THR A 524 -8.11 -14.89 15.71
N THR A 525 -8.45 -14.04 16.68
CA THR A 525 -9.66 -13.24 16.71
C THR A 525 -9.29 -11.76 16.74
N THR A 526 -9.81 -10.98 15.81
CA THR A 526 -9.50 -9.55 15.67
C THR A 526 -10.73 -8.72 15.98
N HIS A 527 -10.64 -7.92 17.04
CA HIS A 527 -11.68 -6.96 17.43
C HIS A 527 -11.37 -5.56 16.92
N TYR A 528 -12.43 -4.86 16.54
CA TYR A 528 -12.36 -3.54 15.96
C TYR A 528 -12.97 -2.49 16.90
N ASP A 529 -12.61 -1.23 16.73
CA ASP A 529 -13.33 -0.12 17.34
C ASP A 529 -14.51 0.33 16.47
N SER A 530 -15.28 1.31 16.95
CA SER A 530 -16.45 1.86 16.23
C SER A 530 -16.09 2.60 14.93
N LYS A 531 -14.80 2.85 14.68
CA LYS A 531 -14.28 3.40 13.42
C LYS A 531 -13.69 2.30 12.52
N TYR A 532 -13.94 1.02 12.83
CA TYR A 532 -13.45 -0.15 12.10
C TYR A 532 -11.92 -0.30 12.04
N ARG A 533 -11.20 0.28 13.00
CA ARG A 533 -9.74 0.11 13.17
C ARG A 533 -9.46 -1.06 14.10
N VAL A 534 -8.32 -1.73 13.93
CA VAL A 534 -7.95 -2.89 14.76
C VAL A 534 -7.71 -2.45 16.21
N LEU A 535 -8.66 -2.74 17.08
CA LEU A 535 -8.60 -2.43 18.50
C LEU A 535 -7.76 -3.45 19.26
N SER A 536 -7.95 -4.73 18.96
CA SER A 536 -7.15 -5.80 19.57
C SER A 536 -7.12 -7.06 18.74
N THR A 537 -6.10 -7.87 18.98
CA THR A 537 -5.96 -9.20 18.39
C THR A 537 -5.66 -10.18 19.51
N TYR A 538 -6.45 -11.25 19.58
CA TYR A 538 -6.15 -12.41 20.42
C TYR A 538 -5.71 -13.56 19.51
N LYS A 539 -4.54 -14.11 19.78
CA LYS A 539 -3.97 -15.24 19.05
C LYS A 539 -3.67 -16.36 20.03
N ALA A 540 -4.32 -17.52 19.85
CA ALA A 540 -3.97 -18.75 20.54
C ALA A 540 -3.01 -19.55 19.68
N VAL A 541 -1.83 -19.83 20.24
CA VAL A 541 -0.71 -20.50 19.56
C VAL A 541 -0.54 -21.89 20.14
N THR A 542 -0.41 -22.88 19.26
CA THR A 542 -0.06 -24.26 19.64
C THR A 542 1.15 -24.68 18.82
N ILE A 543 2.31 -24.79 19.46
CA ILE A 543 3.57 -25.20 18.81
C ILE A 543 3.81 -26.67 19.15
N PRO A 544 3.92 -27.57 18.15
CA PRO A 544 4.37 -28.93 18.38
C PRO A 544 5.83 -28.92 18.87
N GLU A 545 6.10 -29.46 20.05
CA GLU A 545 7.46 -29.60 20.59
C GLU A 545 8.02 -30.99 20.29
N THR A 546 7.19 -32.02 20.41
CA THR A 546 7.49 -33.39 20.00
C THR A 546 6.27 -34.00 19.30
N ALA A 547 6.35 -35.28 18.90
CA ALA A 547 5.22 -36.00 18.33
C ALA A 547 4.01 -36.13 19.28
N THR A 548 4.20 -35.92 20.60
CA THR A 548 3.16 -36.10 21.62
C THR A 548 3.01 -34.92 22.60
N THR A 549 3.90 -33.92 22.54
CA THR A 549 3.84 -32.73 23.41
C THR A 549 3.68 -31.45 22.58
N ASN A 550 2.78 -30.58 23.04
CA ASN A 550 2.53 -29.27 22.47
C ASN A 550 2.82 -28.19 23.50
N ILE A 551 3.47 -27.11 23.08
CA ILE A 551 3.56 -25.87 23.84
C ILE A 551 2.37 -25.00 23.43
N THR A 552 1.50 -24.70 24.38
CA THR A 552 0.38 -23.79 24.18
C THR A 552 0.70 -22.42 24.74
N GLY A 553 0.33 -21.37 24.03
CA GLY A 553 0.48 -20.00 24.47
C GLY A 553 -0.56 -19.08 23.89
N THR A 554 -0.55 -17.84 24.38
CA THR A 554 -1.42 -16.78 23.88
C THR A 554 -0.60 -15.53 23.58
N GLU A 555 -1.01 -14.83 22.55
CA GLU A 555 -0.48 -13.52 22.19
C GLU A 555 -1.67 -12.56 22.06
N ILE A 556 -1.60 -11.47 22.81
CA ILE A 556 -2.64 -10.46 22.89
C ILE A 556 -2.02 -9.13 22.50
N THR A 557 -2.59 -8.49 21.49
CA THR A 557 -2.25 -7.12 21.11
C THR A 557 -3.45 -6.21 21.38
N GLY A 558 -3.21 -5.02 21.94
CA GLY A 558 -4.19 -3.96 22.09
C GLY A 558 -3.64 -2.64 21.58
N ASN A 559 -4.47 -1.90 20.84
CA ASN A 559 -4.11 -0.62 20.25
C ASN A 559 -5.09 0.46 20.71
N THR A 560 -4.58 1.63 21.07
CA THR A 560 -5.39 2.84 21.21
C THR A 560 -4.97 3.86 20.17
N TYR A 561 -5.90 4.71 19.77
CA TYR A 561 -5.71 5.66 18.69
C TYR A 561 -6.18 7.05 19.11
N ARG A 562 -5.50 8.07 18.60
CA ARG A 562 -6.00 9.45 18.62
C ARG A 562 -7.28 9.56 17.80
N PHE A 563 -8.02 10.63 18.03
CA PHE A 563 -9.23 10.93 17.25
C PHE A 563 -8.92 11.03 15.75
N SER A 564 -7.75 11.57 15.39
CA SER A 564 -7.24 11.70 14.02
C SER A 564 -6.83 10.41 13.32
N GLY A 565 -6.89 9.25 13.99
CA GLY A 565 -6.56 7.96 13.37
C GLY A 565 -5.20 7.39 13.76
N GLN A 566 -4.30 8.21 14.27
CA GLN A 566 -2.93 7.83 14.58
C GLN A 566 -2.86 6.93 15.81
N MET A 567 -1.99 5.92 15.80
CA MET A 567 -1.83 4.98 16.91
C MET A 567 -1.14 5.66 18.09
N GLN A 568 -1.80 5.72 19.23
CA GLN A 568 -1.29 6.40 20.43
C GLN A 568 -0.51 5.44 21.35
N GLN A 569 -0.99 4.21 21.46
CA GLN A 569 -0.36 3.19 22.30
C GLN A 569 -0.56 1.81 21.67
N GLY A 570 0.49 0.99 21.74
CA GLY A 570 0.43 -0.43 21.46
C GLY A 570 0.83 -1.23 22.69
N LYS A 571 0.07 -2.26 23.01
CA LYS A 571 0.39 -3.21 24.08
C LYS A 571 0.43 -4.61 23.49
N GLN A 572 1.49 -5.35 23.77
CA GLN A 572 1.66 -6.75 23.38
C GLN A 572 1.92 -7.57 24.63
N VAL A 573 1.14 -8.62 24.84
CA VAL A 573 1.29 -9.55 25.97
C VAL A 573 1.38 -10.96 25.41
N GLN A 574 2.48 -11.64 25.69
CA GLN A 574 2.71 -13.03 25.33
C GLN A 574 2.75 -13.88 26.59
N THR A 575 1.99 -14.97 26.58
CA THR A 575 1.96 -15.95 27.68
C THR A 575 2.30 -17.33 27.14
N PHE A 576 3.41 -17.91 27.59
CA PHE A 576 3.85 -19.27 27.24
C PHE A 576 4.33 -20.00 28.49
N ASN A 577 3.89 -21.25 28.72
CA ASN A 577 4.27 -22.04 29.90
C ASN A 577 4.15 -21.26 31.22
N SER A 578 3.06 -20.50 31.37
CA SER A 578 2.78 -19.63 32.51
C SER A 578 3.79 -18.48 32.75
N ARG A 579 4.68 -18.22 31.78
CA ARG A 579 5.53 -17.01 31.75
C ARG A 579 4.86 -15.94 30.93
N ILE A 580 4.78 -14.74 31.49
CA ILE A 580 4.16 -13.58 30.84
C ILE A 580 5.25 -12.57 30.50
N VAL A 581 5.29 -12.16 29.24
CA VAL A 581 6.09 -11.03 28.76
C VAL A 581 5.15 -9.98 28.23
N ALA A 582 5.27 -8.75 28.71
CA ALA A 582 4.43 -7.63 28.27
C ALA A 582 5.32 -6.47 27.81
N ILE A 583 5.01 -5.93 26.63
CA ILE A 583 5.64 -4.75 26.06
C ILE A 583 4.54 -3.72 25.82
N THR A 584 4.76 -2.48 26.27
CA THR A 584 3.88 -1.35 25.99
C THR A 584 4.71 -0.25 25.36
N GLN A 585 4.27 0.22 24.19
CA GLN A 585 4.89 1.29 23.42
C GLN A 585 3.95 2.49 23.34
N ARG A 586 4.50 3.70 23.40
CA ARG A 586 3.71 4.94 23.36
C ARG A 586 4.28 5.86 22.29
N LEU A 587 3.48 6.10 21.27
CA LEU A 587 3.86 6.99 20.19
C LEU A 587 3.47 8.42 20.56
N VAL A 588 4.44 9.33 20.47
CA VAL A 588 4.21 10.76 20.69
C VAL A 588 4.42 11.47 19.37
N TYR A 589 3.45 12.29 19.00
CA TYR A 589 3.43 13.05 17.76
C TYR A 589 3.60 14.54 18.03
N ASP A 590 4.06 15.29 17.04
CA ASP A 590 3.99 16.75 17.08
C ASP A 590 2.58 17.26 16.73
N HIS A 591 2.44 18.59 16.71
CA HIS A 591 1.18 19.29 16.41
C HIS A 591 0.71 19.10 14.96
N ALA A 592 1.58 18.66 14.05
CA ALA A 592 1.25 18.34 12.66
C ALA A 592 1.02 16.82 12.45
N GLY A 593 1.10 16.01 13.52
CA GLY A 593 0.90 14.57 13.46
C GLY A 593 2.13 13.76 13.04
N ARG A 594 3.35 14.31 13.06
CA ARG A 594 4.59 13.57 12.76
C ARG A 594 5.11 12.87 14.00
N LEU A 595 5.61 11.64 13.87
CA LEU A 595 6.11 10.85 15.00
C LEU A 595 7.42 11.44 15.55
N LEU A 596 7.46 11.76 16.85
CA LEU A 596 8.63 12.29 17.54
C LEU A 596 9.40 11.22 18.31
N LYS A 597 8.70 10.30 19.00
CA LYS A 597 9.28 9.23 19.81
C LYS A 597 8.32 8.06 19.98
N THR A 598 8.87 6.88 20.28
CA THR A 598 8.15 5.61 20.52
C THR A 598 8.46 5.05 21.90
#